data_AF-A0A6N2ECI7-F1
#
_entry.id   AF-A0A6N2ECI7-F1
#
_cell.length_a   1.000
_cell.length_b   1.000
_cell.length_c   1.000
_cell.angle_alpha   90.00
_cell.angle_beta   90.00
_cell.angle_gamma   90.00
#
_symmetry.space_group_name_H-M   'P 1'
#
loop_
_entity.id
_entity.type
_entity.pdbx_description
1 polymer ?
#
loop_
_entity_poly.entity_id
_entity_poly.type
_entity_poly.pdbx_seq_one_letter_code
_entity_poly.pdbx_strand_id
1 'polypeptide(L)'
;MTERRRWLLAALSGLAIPASGAFSQQSGIYVEFYSALNPVDGWAAVPGYPNRHNNEPGLSSGSNVSIQNANIVPYRVFAVSPTTTDIGNITVSGSSVQTTLLVGRQHGPPILIPGIELPAAGARNVGQIRELGTARVELQARVTGSINGLVDTWQVVRIDANTINAPIYHNAWLHSSAPTLGWIRASSMTSSGSIRSWLGDIDVIEITGNSHGEIRSDSGNIDRIEIGVSGVPRNLTGPIQAFAGTINLVTVSGSIGSVSTPVNIKSAGNINQIVADELHADIDTRLSGAQGGIQFLRTTGATTPGNFTGSLNTWRLFQGGVSNPQMLIAGDMNAAVTIDQSVEIPVEIGGSAYGALSIGGDLEHLFSIG
;
A
#
# COMPACT_ATOMS: atom_id res chain seq x y z
N MET A 1 18.01 17.26 -2.77
CA MET A 1 17.78 16.10 -1.87
C MET A 1 18.08 14.75 -2.53
N THR A 2 18.87 14.68 -3.61
CA THR A 2 18.97 13.49 -4.48
C THR A 2 20.29 12.69 -4.39
N GLU A 3 21.34 13.21 -3.75
CA GLU A 3 22.65 12.51 -3.72
C GLU A 3 22.92 11.68 -2.46
N ARG A 4 22.31 12.01 -1.31
CA ARG A 4 22.49 11.23 -0.07
C ARG A 4 21.86 9.83 -0.11
N ARG A 5 20.90 9.57 -1.01
CA ARG A 5 20.27 8.24 -1.19
C ARG A 5 21.16 7.24 -1.96
N ARG A 6 22.10 7.72 -2.79
CA ARG A 6 22.96 6.82 -3.60
C ARG A 6 24.08 6.16 -2.80
N TRP A 7 24.57 6.80 -1.74
CA TRP A 7 25.65 6.25 -0.92
C TRP A 7 25.20 5.16 0.07
N LEU A 8 23.92 5.15 0.47
CA LEU A 8 23.38 4.09 1.34
C LEU A 8 23.15 2.78 0.57
N LEU A 9 22.79 2.83 -0.72
CA LEU A 9 22.64 1.63 -1.56
C LEU A 9 23.98 0.95 -1.86
N ALA A 10 25.06 1.72 -2.03
CA ALA A 10 26.39 1.18 -2.33
C ALA A 10 27.06 0.48 -1.12
N ALA A 11 26.70 0.86 0.11
CA ALA A 11 27.21 0.22 1.33
C ALA A 11 26.50 -1.12 1.66
N LEU A 12 25.30 -1.36 1.13
CA LEU A 12 24.53 -2.59 1.34
C LEU A 12 24.80 -3.67 0.28
N SER A 13 25.32 -3.31 -0.90
CA SER A 13 25.67 -4.26 -1.97
C SER A 13 26.92 -5.12 -1.69
N GLY A 14 27.63 -4.89 -0.58
CA GLY A 14 28.87 -5.60 -0.22
C GLY A 14 28.72 -6.83 0.69
N LEU A 15 27.51 -7.11 1.22
CA LEU A 15 27.25 -8.26 2.08
C LEU A 15 26.35 -9.26 1.35
N ALA A 16 26.84 -9.82 0.25
CA ALA A 16 26.33 -11.08 -0.25
C ALA A 16 26.71 -12.20 0.74
N ILE A 17 25.97 -12.30 1.85
CA ILE A 17 26.01 -13.47 2.73
C ILE A 17 25.42 -14.62 1.91
N PRO A 18 26.11 -15.77 1.78
CA PRO A 18 25.64 -16.87 0.94
C PRO A 18 24.23 -17.29 1.36
N ALA A 19 23.26 -17.01 0.49
CA ALA A 19 21.93 -17.57 0.54
C ALA A 19 22.02 -19.05 0.18
N SER A 20 22.40 -19.91 1.14
CA SER A 20 22.16 -21.37 1.16
C SER A 20 23.17 -22.11 2.06
N GLY A 21 23.11 -21.87 3.38
CA GLY A 21 23.32 -22.99 4.27
C GLY A 21 22.12 -23.92 4.11
N ALA A 22 22.24 -25.02 3.35
CA ALA A 22 21.16 -25.98 3.18
C ALA A 22 20.78 -26.54 4.55
N PHE A 23 19.63 -26.11 5.08
CA PHE A 23 19.05 -26.58 6.33
C PHE A 23 18.38 -27.95 6.11
N SER A 24 19.15 -28.94 5.67
CA SER A 24 18.64 -30.26 5.23
C SER A 24 17.85 -31.02 6.31
N GLN A 25 17.87 -30.55 7.56
CA GLN A 25 17.13 -31.12 8.69
C GLN A 25 16.07 -30.20 9.31
N GLN A 26 15.97 -28.93 8.89
CA GLN A 26 14.97 -28.01 9.46
C GLN A 26 13.66 -28.09 8.66
N SER A 27 12.54 -27.97 9.36
CA SER A 27 11.21 -27.99 8.75
C SER A 27 10.23 -27.20 9.60
N GLY A 28 9.10 -26.79 9.02
CA GLY A 28 8.03 -26.11 9.76
C GLY A 28 8.30 -24.62 10.01
N ILE A 29 7.63 -24.10 11.03
CA ILE A 29 7.60 -22.67 11.41
C ILE A 29 8.44 -22.46 12.66
N TYR A 30 9.22 -21.38 12.68
CA TYR A 30 10.05 -20.95 13.79
C TYR A 30 9.74 -19.51 14.18
N VAL A 31 9.96 -19.21 15.46
CA VAL A 31 9.75 -17.90 16.06
C VAL A 31 10.99 -17.55 16.88
N GLU A 32 11.62 -16.45 16.54
CA GLU A 32 12.92 -16.08 17.08
C GLU A 32 12.94 -14.60 17.46
N PHE A 33 13.78 -14.25 18.42
CA PHE A 33 14.08 -12.86 18.78
C PHE A 33 15.54 -12.55 18.49
N TYR A 34 15.82 -11.30 18.15
CA TYR A 34 17.17 -10.85 17.89
C TYR A 34 17.95 -10.70 19.21
N SER A 35 19.12 -11.31 19.27
CA SER A 35 20.08 -11.18 20.35
C SER A 35 21.48 -11.11 19.76
N ALA A 36 22.14 -9.97 19.91
CA ALA A 36 23.52 -9.75 19.46
C ALA A 36 24.53 -10.75 20.08
N LEU A 37 24.14 -11.42 21.17
CA LEU A 37 24.94 -12.43 21.85
C LEU A 37 24.86 -13.82 21.20
N ASN A 38 23.95 -14.05 20.24
CA ASN A 38 23.88 -15.33 19.54
C ASN A 38 24.93 -15.37 18.41
N PRO A 39 25.93 -16.26 18.48
CA PRO A 39 27.08 -16.25 17.57
C PRO A 39 26.78 -16.78 16.16
N VAL A 40 25.62 -17.37 15.90
CA VAL A 40 25.32 -18.00 14.60
C VAL A 40 24.86 -16.95 13.58
N ASP A 41 23.69 -16.33 13.79
CA ASP A 41 23.15 -15.31 12.91
C ASP A 41 22.47 -14.15 13.67
N GLY A 42 22.65 -14.08 14.98
CA GLY A 42 22.07 -13.07 15.85
C GLY A 42 20.62 -13.35 16.28
N TRP A 43 20.04 -14.51 15.97
CA TRP A 43 18.66 -14.84 16.30
C TRP A 43 18.57 -16.06 17.22
N ALA A 44 17.79 -15.96 18.29
CA ALA A 44 17.56 -17.04 19.24
C ALA A 44 16.07 -17.42 19.28
N ALA A 45 15.76 -18.70 19.54
CA ALA A 45 14.39 -19.16 19.68
C ALA A 45 13.66 -18.44 20.81
N VAL A 46 12.43 -17.98 20.55
CA VAL A 46 11.57 -17.45 21.62
C VAL A 46 11.25 -18.60 22.58
N PRO A 47 11.35 -18.39 23.91
CA PRO A 47 11.00 -19.43 24.89
C PRO A 47 9.63 -20.06 24.60
N GLY A 48 9.57 -21.39 24.56
CA GLY A 48 8.35 -22.15 24.23
C GLY A 48 8.16 -22.44 22.74
N TYR A 49 9.02 -21.93 21.85
CA TYR A 49 9.04 -22.27 20.43
C TYR A 49 10.22 -23.19 20.08
N PRO A 50 10.10 -24.01 19.02
CA PRO A 50 11.19 -24.86 18.56
C PRO A 50 12.46 -24.06 18.27
N ASN A 51 13.60 -24.60 18.66
CA ASN A 51 14.91 -24.04 18.36
C ASN A 51 15.56 -24.74 17.16
N ARG A 52 15.54 -24.07 16.01
CA ARG A 52 16.15 -24.60 14.78
C ARG A 52 17.65 -24.85 14.89
N HIS A 53 18.36 -24.15 15.78
CA HIS A 53 19.80 -24.34 16.00
C HIS A 53 20.11 -25.65 16.75
N ASN A 54 19.11 -26.21 17.44
CA ASN A 54 19.17 -27.51 18.09
C ASN A 54 18.59 -28.63 17.19
N ASN A 55 18.27 -28.33 15.92
CA ASN A 55 17.55 -29.23 15.02
C ASN A 55 16.19 -29.70 15.55
N GLU A 56 15.53 -28.88 16.39
CA GLU A 56 14.18 -29.18 16.83
C GLU A 56 13.19 -29.01 15.65
N PRO A 57 12.22 -29.93 15.50
CA PRO A 57 11.21 -29.81 14.45
C PRO A 57 10.37 -28.55 14.67
N GLY A 58 10.22 -27.73 13.63
CA GLY A 58 9.39 -26.53 13.68
C GLY A 58 7.91 -26.86 13.80
N LEU A 59 7.10 -25.84 14.07
CA LEU A 59 5.65 -26.01 14.16
C LEU A 59 5.07 -26.43 12.80
N SER A 60 3.96 -27.17 12.82
CA SER A 60 3.26 -27.60 11.61
C SER A 60 2.70 -26.42 10.81
N SER A 61 2.56 -26.59 9.49
CA SER A 61 1.88 -25.62 8.63
C SER A 61 0.50 -25.24 9.18
N GLY A 62 0.17 -23.94 9.15
CA GLY A 62 -1.08 -23.38 9.68
C GLY A 62 -1.09 -23.14 11.18
N SER A 63 0.00 -23.42 11.91
CA SER A 63 0.07 -23.17 13.36
C SER A 63 -0.03 -21.67 13.66
N ASN A 64 -0.76 -21.34 14.73
CA ASN A 64 -0.81 -20.00 15.27
C ASN A 64 0.47 -19.70 16.06
N VAL A 65 0.89 -18.44 16.04
CA VAL A 65 2.03 -17.91 16.78
C VAL A 65 1.53 -16.84 17.74
N SER A 66 1.85 -16.99 19.01
CA SER A 66 1.62 -16.01 20.08
C SER A 66 2.94 -15.61 20.74
N ILE A 67 3.37 -14.37 20.53
CA ILE A 67 4.51 -13.77 21.22
C ILE A 67 3.94 -13.01 22.42
N GLN A 68 4.15 -13.55 23.61
CA GLN A 68 3.66 -12.97 24.86
C GLN A 68 4.78 -12.21 25.57
N ASN A 69 4.41 -11.14 26.28
CA ASN A 69 5.34 -10.27 26.99
C ASN A 69 6.50 -9.83 26.09
N ALA A 70 6.15 -9.36 24.89
CA ALA A 70 7.14 -8.82 23.97
C ALA A 70 7.99 -7.77 24.69
N ASN A 71 9.30 -7.82 24.45
CA ASN A 71 10.25 -6.83 24.96
C ASN A 71 10.66 -5.88 23.83
N ILE A 72 11.55 -4.94 24.13
CA ILE A 72 12.13 -4.02 23.12
C ILE A 72 13.23 -4.75 22.33
N VAL A 73 12.89 -5.92 21.76
CA VAL A 73 13.76 -6.70 20.90
C VAL A 73 13.00 -7.11 19.64
N PRO A 74 13.63 -7.07 18.46
CA PRO A 74 13.01 -7.55 17.22
C PRO A 74 12.64 -9.03 17.30
N TYR A 75 11.49 -9.39 16.74
CA TYR A 75 11.06 -10.77 16.54
C TYR A 75 10.99 -11.10 15.05
N ARG A 76 11.23 -12.37 14.69
CA ARG A 76 10.94 -12.90 13.37
C ARG A 76 10.12 -14.18 13.45
N VAL A 77 9.19 -14.32 12.51
CA VAL A 77 8.33 -15.49 12.33
C VAL A 77 8.48 -15.95 10.89
N PHE A 78 8.88 -17.20 10.68
CA PHE A 78 9.09 -17.72 9.33
C PHE A 78 8.97 -19.23 9.26
N ALA A 79 8.65 -19.73 8.08
CA ALA A 79 8.72 -21.11 7.68
C ALA A 79 10.02 -21.39 6.92
N VAL A 80 10.57 -22.59 7.10
CA VAL A 80 11.76 -23.03 6.35
C VAL A 80 11.47 -23.17 4.86
N SER A 81 10.26 -23.63 4.52
CA SER A 81 9.76 -23.78 3.14
C SER A 81 8.57 -22.83 2.89
N PRO A 82 8.84 -21.54 2.66
CA PRO A 82 7.80 -20.51 2.57
C PRO A 82 6.94 -20.64 1.32
N THR A 83 7.24 -21.51 0.35
CA THR A 83 6.36 -21.72 -0.82
C THR A 83 5.26 -22.76 -0.57
N THR A 84 5.38 -23.56 0.49
CA THR A 84 4.46 -24.67 0.80
C THR A 84 3.90 -24.64 2.22
N THR A 85 4.49 -23.85 3.11
CA THR A 85 4.10 -23.77 4.52
C THR A 85 3.34 -22.48 4.79
N ASP A 86 2.13 -22.62 5.32
CA ASP A 86 1.33 -21.49 5.79
C ASP A 86 1.64 -21.22 7.26
N ILE A 87 1.47 -19.97 7.67
CA ILE A 87 1.45 -19.57 9.08
C ILE A 87 0.02 -19.18 9.40
N GLY A 88 -0.49 -19.63 10.56
CA GLY A 88 -1.81 -19.24 11.04
C GLY A 88 -1.84 -17.78 11.47
N ASN A 89 -2.57 -17.49 12.54
CA ASN A 89 -2.60 -16.16 13.12
C ASN A 89 -1.30 -15.89 13.89
N ILE A 90 -0.74 -14.70 13.70
CA ILE A 90 0.38 -14.16 14.47
C ILE A 90 -0.17 -13.09 15.40
N THR A 91 -0.01 -13.29 16.70
CA THR A 91 -0.43 -12.36 17.74
C THR A 91 0.79 -11.93 18.55
N VAL A 92 0.97 -10.62 18.71
CA VAL A 92 2.03 -10.06 19.57
C VAL A 92 1.36 -9.29 20.70
N SER A 93 1.76 -9.58 21.95
CA SER A 93 1.21 -8.94 23.14
C SER A 93 2.31 -8.52 24.09
N GLY A 94 2.11 -7.40 24.77
CA GLY A 94 3.07 -6.81 25.70
C GLY A 94 2.53 -5.50 26.29
N SER A 95 3.23 -4.97 27.29
CA SER A 95 2.85 -3.74 27.98
C SER A 95 3.81 -2.60 27.64
N SER A 96 3.34 -1.58 26.91
CA SER A 96 4.08 -0.34 26.60
C SER A 96 5.45 -0.54 25.95
N VAL A 97 5.59 -1.59 25.14
CA VAL A 97 6.82 -1.88 24.39
C VAL A 97 6.64 -1.55 22.92
N GLN A 98 7.66 -0.95 22.31
CA GLN A 98 7.79 -0.86 20.87
C GLN A 98 8.69 -2.00 20.39
N THR A 99 8.22 -2.78 19.45
CA THR A 99 8.95 -3.92 18.91
C THR A 99 8.77 -4.04 17.41
N THR A 100 9.76 -4.63 16.76
CA THR A 100 9.71 -5.02 15.36
C THR A 100 9.20 -6.45 15.24
N LEU A 101 8.28 -6.70 14.31
CA LEU A 101 7.90 -8.04 13.86
C LEU A 101 8.27 -8.22 12.39
N LEU A 102 9.16 -9.17 12.11
CA LEU A 102 9.46 -9.62 10.77
C LEU A 102 8.66 -10.89 10.46
N VAL A 103 7.88 -10.90 9.39
CA VAL A 103 7.32 -12.13 8.82
C VAL A 103 8.12 -12.49 7.59
N GLY A 104 9.20 -13.23 7.82
CA GLY A 104 10.28 -13.41 6.85
C GLY A 104 11.61 -13.72 7.50
N ARG A 105 12.61 -13.94 6.66
CA ARG A 105 13.96 -14.31 7.10
C ARG A 105 14.95 -13.22 6.71
N GLN A 106 15.82 -12.91 7.66
CA GLN A 106 16.93 -11.98 7.50
C GLN A 106 18.09 -12.41 8.40
N HIS A 107 19.32 -12.41 7.88
CA HIS A 107 20.51 -12.62 8.71
C HIS A 107 20.95 -11.32 9.38
N GLY A 108 21.45 -11.40 10.62
CA GLY A 108 21.93 -10.24 11.36
C GLY A 108 20.81 -9.37 11.94
N PRO A 109 21.11 -8.13 12.38
CA PRO A 109 20.12 -7.22 12.96
C PRO A 109 19.03 -6.88 11.95
N PRO A 110 17.78 -6.59 12.39
CA PRO A 110 16.71 -6.20 11.48
C PRO A 110 17.06 -4.90 10.76
N ILE A 111 16.60 -4.79 9.50
CA ILE A 111 16.74 -3.57 8.71
C ILE A 111 15.32 -3.09 8.38
N LEU A 112 14.85 -2.08 9.11
CA LEU A 112 13.53 -1.49 8.91
C LEU A 112 13.61 -0.28 7.98
N ILE A 113 13.63 -0.56 6.69
CA ILE A 113 13.59 0.48 5.66
C ILE A 113 12.42 0.14 4.73
N PRO A 114 11.37 0.99 4.64
CA PRO A 114 10.18 0.72 3.81
C PRO A 114 10.48 0.33 2.36
N GLY A 115 11.57 0.87 1.80
CA GLY A 115 12.02 0.57 0.43
C GLY A 115 12.84 -0.70 0.26
N ILE A 116 13.13 -1.45 1.32
CA ILE A 116 13.95 -2.67 1.27
C ILE A 116 13.08 -3.87 1.62
N GLU A 117 12.91 -4.78 0.66
CA GLU A 117 12.22 -6.06 0.84
C GLU A 117 13.03 -6.99 1.76
N LEU A 118 12.34 -7.85 2.53
CA LEU A 118 13.03 -8.88 3.31
C LEU A 118 13.75 -9.87 2.37
N PRO A 119 15.00 -10.28 2.68
CA PRO A 119 15.77 -11.18 1.81
C PRO A 119 15.05 -12.48 1.44
N ALA A 120 14.23 -13.01 2.36
CA ALA A 120 13.43 -14.20 2.09
C ALA A 120 12.04 -14.11 2.74
N ALA A 121 11.05 -14.66 2.03
CA ALA A 121 9.67 -14.72 2.47
C ALA A 121 9.50 -15.60 3.72
N GLY A 122 8.53 -15.26 4.56
CA GLY A 122 8.23 -15.94 5.80
C GLY A 122 7.27 -17.10 5.64
N ALA A 123 6.36 -17.06 4.67
CA ALA A 123 5.33 -18.08 4.53
C ALA A 123 4.72 -18.07 3.12
N ARG A 124 3.93 -19.10 2.84
CA ARG A 124 3.07 -19.15 1.65
C ARG A 124 1.90 -18.24 1.92
N ASN A 125 1.02 -18.62 2.83
CA ASN A 125 -0.03 -17.74 3.33
C ASN A 125 0.20 -17.40 4.79
N VAL A 126 -0.32 -16.25 5.22
CA VAL A 126 -0.42 -15.86 6.62
C VAL A 126 -1.88 -15.58 6.94
N GLY A 127 -2.32 -16.01 8.13
CA GLY A 127 -3.61 -15.65 8.68
C GLY A 127 -3.65 -14.18 9.12
N GLN A 128 -4.20 -13.93 10.29
CA GLN A 128 -4.22 -12.60 10.90
C GLN A 128 -2.84 -12.21 11.44
N ILE A 129 -2.47 -10.94 11.36
CA ILE A 129 -1.34 -10.38 12.12
C ILE A 129 -1.89 -9.29 13.02
N ARG A 130 -1.82 -9.49 14.34
CA ARG A 130 -2.47 -8.60 15.30
C ARG A 130 -1.57 -8.25 16.47
N GLU A 131 -1.55 -6.99 16.85
CA GLU A 131 -1.09 -6.58 18.18
C GLU A 131 -2.24 -6.59 19.20
N LEU A 132 -1.93 -6.99 20.44
CA LEU A 132 -2.87 -6.98 21.57
C LEU A 132 -2.30 -6.20 22.75
N GLY A 133 -3.19 -5.61 23.54
CA GLY A 133 -2.82 -4.85 24.74
C GLY A 133 -2.29 -3.46 24.38
N THR A 134 -1.11 -3.12 24.89
CA THR A 134 -0.47 -1.81 24.66
C THR A 134 0.89 -1.94 23.96
N ALA A 135 1.17 -3.10 23.37
CA ALA A 135 2.32 -3.28 22.51
C ALA A 135 2.17 -2.41 21.25
N ARG A 136 3.29 -1.93 20.72
CA ARG A 136 3.39 -1.16 19.48
C ARG A 136 4.27 -1.93 18.52
N VAL A 137 3.65 -2.59 17.54
CA VAL A 137 4.34 -3.45 16.58
C VAL A 137 4.62 -2.70 15.28
N GLU A 138 5.90 -2.64 14.92
CA GLU A 138 6.35 -2.27 13.58
C GLU A 138 6.47 -3.53 12.73
N LEU A 139 5.59 -3.68 11.74
CA LEU A 139 5.50 -4.85 10.90
C LEU A 139 6.30 -4.68 9.60
N GLN A 140 7.16 -5.65 9.32
CA GLN A 140 7.68 -5.90 7.98
C GLN A 140 7.39 -7.35 7.59
N ALA A 141 6.63 -7.58 6.52
CA ALA A 141 6.20 -8.91 6.10
C ALA A 141 6.51 -9.15 4.62
N ARG A 142 7.01 -10.35 4.31
CA ARG A 142 7.12 -10.86 2.94
C ARG A 142 6.52 -12.25 2.89
N VAL A 143 5.50 -12.46 2.07
CA VAL A 143 4.83 -13.76 1.89
C VAL A 143 4.76 -14.10 0.39
N THR A 144 4.92 -15.37 0.03
CA THR A 144 4.89 -15.76 -1.40
C THR A 144 3.47 -15.94 -1.94
N GLY A 145 2.49 -16.08 -1.05
CA GLY A 145 1.07 -16.24 -1.33
C GLY A 145 0.27 -15.10 -0.71
N SER A 146 -0.70 -15.40 0.15
CA SER A 146 -1.73 -14.43 0.54
C SER A 146 -1.66 -14.00 2.01
N ILE A 147 -2.04 -12.75 2.27
CA ILE A 147 -2.49 -12.30 3.58
C ILE A 147 -4.00 -12.52 3.67
N ASN A 148 -4.41 -13.49 4.48
CA ASN A 148 -5.80 -13.98 4.52
C ASN A 148 -6.59 -13.45 5.73
N GLY A 149 -5.92 -12.87 6.72
CA GLY A 149 -6.56 -12.27 7.89
C GLY A 149 -6.17 -10.81 8.07
N LEU A 150 -6.92 -10.11 8.92
CA LEU A 150 -6.68 -8.71 9.26
C LEU A 150 -5.21 -8.47 9.65
N VAL A 151 -4.60 -7.42 9.12
CA VAL A 151 -3.35 -6.86 9.65
C VAL A 151 -3.69 -5.62 10.46
N ASP A 152 -3.52 -5.71 11.77
CA ASP A 152 -3.84 -4.66 12.74
C ASP A 152 -2.65 -4.51 13.68
N THR A 153 -1.74 -3.62 13.30
CA THR A 153 -0.48 -3.32 13.99
C THR A 153 -0.29 -1.81 14.06
N TRP A 154 0.48 -1.36 15.04
CA TRP A 154 0.77 0.06 15.22
C TRP A 154 1.36 0.69 13.97
N GLN A 155 2.29 0.02 13.30
CA GLN A 155 2.86 0.53 12.06
C GLN A 155 3.15 -0.58 11.06
N VAL A 156 2.72 -0.38 9.82
CA VAL A 156 3.19 -1.19 8.69
C VAL A 156 4.38 -0.48 8.05
N VAL A 157 5.58 -1.04 8.21
CA VAL A 157 6.80 -0.57 7.52
C VAL A 157 6.76 -1.04 6.07
N ARG A 158 6.57 -2.34 5.86
CA ARG A 158 6.47 -2.92 4.52
C ARG A 158 5.68 -4.23 4.51
N ILE A 159 4.82 -4.43 3.53
CA ILE A 159 4.20 -5.72 3.23
C ILE A 159 4.43 -6.05 1.75
N ASP A 160 5.03 -7.19 1.48
CA ASP A 160 5.09 -7.79 0.15
C ASP A 160 4.28 -9.10 0.18
N ALA A 161 3.24 -9.21 -0.64
CA ALA A 161 2.43 -10.41 -0.77
C ALA A 161 2.15 -10.73 -2.24
N ASN A 162 1.69 -11.94 -2.55
CA ASN A 162 1.06 -12.17 -3.85
C ASN A 162 -0.38 -11.63 -3.85
N THR A 163 -1.16 -11.89 -2.79
CA THR A 163 -2.55 -11.46 -2.74
C THR A 163 -2.93 -10.89 -1.37
N ILE A 164 -3.66 -9.78 -1.37
CA ILE A 164 -4.29 -9.21 -0.17
C ILE A 164 -5.77 -9.61 -0.18
N ASN A 165 -6.17 -10.47 0.78
CA ASN A 165 -7.53 -11.00 0.92
C ASN A 165 -8.26 -10.50 2.17
N ALA A 166 -7.63 -9.62 2.93
CA ALA A 166 -8.17 -9.07 4.17
C ALA A 166 -7.71 -7.62 4.38
N PRO A 167 -8.35 -6.90 5.31
CA PRO A 167 -7.96 -5.53 5.60
C PRO A 167 -6.53 -5.42 6.17
N ILE A 168 -5.82 -4.38 5.75
CA ILE A 168 -4.55 -3.94 6.30
C ILE A 168 -4.75 -2.55 6.89
N TYR A 169 -4.56 -2.42 8.19
CA TYR A 169 -4.67 -1.17 8.92
C TYR A 169 -3.28 -0.68 9.29
N HIS A 170 -2.93 0.51 8.79
CA HIS A 170 -1.74 1.23 9.17
C HIS A 170 -2.14 2.34 10.17
N ASN A 171 -1.84 2.13 11.46
CA ASN A 171 -2.36 2.93 12.57
C ASN A 171 -1.26 3.57 13.43
N ALA A 172 -0.46 4.47 12.83
CA ALA A 172 0.58 5.15 13.58
C ALA A 172 -0.03 6.25 14.47
N TRP A 173 -0.20 5.99 15.77
CA TRP A 173 -0.54 7.06 16.72
C TRP A 173 0.59 8.11 16.76
N LEU A 174 0.23 9.38 16.51
CA LEU A 174 1.10 10.55 16.37
C LEU A 174 2.24 10.56 17.40
N HIS A 175 3.44 10.16 16.96
CA HIS A 175 4.69 10.58 17.56
C HIS A 175 5.14 11.85 16.82
N SER A 176 5.58 12.88 17.54
CA SER A 176 5.93 14.21 17.00
C SER A 176 7.14 14.21 16.03
N SER A 177 7.64 13.04 15.65
CA SER A 177 8.76 12.83 14.75
C SER A 177 8.52 11.68 13.77
N ALA A 178 7.28 11.29 13.46
CA ALA A 178 6.98 10.17 12.58
C ALA A 178 6.82 10.58 11.10
N PRO A 179 7.87 10.52 10.27
CA PRO A 179 7.75 10.13 8.89
C PRO A 179 8.14 8.65 8.80
N THR A 180 7.16 7.76 8.96
CA THR A 180 7.33 6.33 8.69
C THR A 180 6.36 5.92 7.60
N LEU A 181 6.80 6.19 6.38
CA LEU A 181 6.14 5.83 5.14
C LEU A 181 5.96 4.31 5.05
N GLY A 182 4.72 3.82 5.14
CA GLY A 182 4.42 2.43 4.83
C GLY A 182 4.58 2.12 3.34
N TRP A 183 5.04 0.91 3.02
CA TRP A 183 5.03 0.40 1.64
C TRP A 183 4.23 -0.90 1.57
N ILE A 184 3.17 -0.95 0.77
CA ILE A 184 2.38 -2.16 0.58
C ILE A 184 2.45 -2.55 -0.89
N ARG A 185 2.91 -3.78 -1.14
CA ARG A 185 3.06 -4.35 -2.47
C ARG A 185 2.32 -5.68 -2.56
N ALA A 186 1.51 -5.84 -3.60
CA ALA A 186 0.92 -7.12 -3.91
C ALA A 186 0.80 -7.40 -5.42
N SER A 187 0.63 -8.66 -5.80
CA SER A 187 0.23 -8.99 -7.17
C SER A 187 -1.26 -8.75 -7.41
N SER A 188 -2.11 -8.88 -6.39
CA SER A 188 -3.54 -8.59 -6.52
C SER A 188 -4.17 -8.24 -5.18
N MET A 189 -5.30 -7.54 -5.23
CA MET A 189 -6.16 -7.30 -4.06
C MET A 189 -7.58 -7.72 -4.39
N THR A 190 -8.17 -8.62 -3.59
CA THR A 190 -9.56 -9.06 -3.77
C THR A 190 -10.54 -8.06 -3.13
N SER A 191 -11.84 -8.25 -3.33
CA SER A 191 -12.87 -7.37 -2.75
C SER A 191 -12.94 -7.41 -1.22
N SER A 192 -12.46 -8.50 -0.61
CA SER A 192 -12.30 -8.61 0.86
C SER A 192 -11.00 -7.96 1.36
N GLY A 193 -10.03 -7.76 0.45
CA GLY A 193 -8.83 -7.00 0.74
C GLY A 193 -9.15 -5.51 0.83
N SER A 194 -8.48 -4.80 1.72
CA SER A 194 -8.54 -3.34 1.77
C SER A 194 -7.28 -2.78 2.40
N ILE A 195 -6.88 -1.58 2.01
CA ILE A 195 -5.74 -0.89 2.64
C ILE A 195 -6.24 0.40 3.25
N ARG A 196 -6.00 0.57 4.54
CA ARG A 196 -6.49 1.72 5.32
C ARG A 196 -5.35 2.42 6.04
N SER A 197 -5.12 3.68 5.68
CA SER A 197 -4.29 4.61 6.44
C SER A 197 -5.15 5.31 7.49
N TRP A 198 -5.01 4.92 8.75
CA TRP A 198 -5.79 5.53 9.85
C TRP A 198 -5.16 6.85 10.28
N LEU A 199 -3.95 6.78 10.84
CA LEU A 199 -3.21 7.94 11.36
C LEU A 199 -1.78 8.02 10.82
N GLY A 200 -1.28 6.95 10.19
CA GLY A 200 0.07 6.92 9.64
C GLY A 200 0.09 7.00 8.12
N ASP A 201 1.17 7.55 7.59
CA ASP A 201 1.34 7.80 6.16
C ASP A 201 1.79 6.52 5.41
N ILE A 202 1.25 6.31 4.23
CA ILE A 202 1.66 5.27 3.28
C ILE A 202 2.31 5.97 2.08
N ASP A 203 3.56 5.66 1.76
CA ASP A 203 4.20 6.21 0.56
C ASP A 203 3.68 5.53 -0.70
N VAL A 204 3.63 4.20 -0.68
CA VAL A 204 3.27 3.44 -1.88
C VAL A 204 2.33 2.30 -1.54
N ILE A 205 1.26 2.22 -2.33
CA ILE A 205 0.47 1.03 -2.55
C ILE A 205 0.71 0.60 -4.00
N GLU A 206 1.45 -0.48 -4.21
CA GLU A 206 1.76 -1.02 -5.53
C GLU A 206 1.05 -2.37 -5.73
N ILE A 207 0.07 -2.42 -6.63
CA ILE A 207 -0.59 -3.67 -7.02
C ILE A 207 -0.25 -3.99 -8.48
N THR A 208 0.54 -5.02 -8.73
CA THR A 208 1.02 -5.32 -10.11
C THR A 208 -0.05 -5.99 -10.99
N GLY A 209 -1.12 -6.49 -10.39
CA GLY A 209 -2.32 -7.04 -11.03
C GLY A 209 -3.56 -6.19 -10.76
N ASN A 210 -4.74 -6.82 -10.79
CA ASN A 210 -6.00 -6.11 -10.55
C ASN A 210 -6.22 -5.83 -9.06
N SER A 211 -6.90 -4.72 -8.79
CA SER A 211 -7.33 -4.32 -7.46
C SER A 211 -8.86 -4.21 -7.40
N HIS A 212 -9.47 -5.01 -6.52
CA HIS A 212 -10.92 -5.02 -6.27
C HIS A 212 -11.29 -4.48 -4.88
N GLY A 213 -10.30 -4.27 -4.03
CA GLY A 213 -10.46 -3.84 -2.64
C GLY A 213 -10.49 -2.32 -2.47
N GLU A 214 -11.04 -1.88 -1.34
CA GLU A 214 -11.04 -0.45 -0.97
C GLU A 214 -9.63 0.02 -0.61
N ILE A 215 -9.28 1.23 -1.06
CA ILE A 215 -8.13 1.97 -0.56
C ILE A 215 -8.62 3.25 0.12
N ARG A 216 -8.26 3.43 1.39
CA ARG A 216 -8.82 4.48 2.23
C ARG A 216 -7.77 5.19 3.09
N SER A 217 -7.87 6.50 3.12
CA SER A 217 -7.18 7.41 4.04
C SER A 217 -8.22 8.03 4.98
N ASP A 218 -8.12 7.77 6.28
CA ASP A 218 -8.97 8.44 7.27
C ASP A 218 -8.35 9.72 7.77
N SER A 219 -7.09 9.67 8.21
CA SER A 219 -6.37 10.87 8.69
C SER A 219 -4.88 10.84 8.37
N GLY A 220 -4.29 9.67 8.10
CA GLY A 220 -2.96 9.59 7.49
C GLY A 220 -3.02 9.82 5.98
N ASN A 221 -1.87 10.11 5.35
CA ASN A 221 -1.79 10.37 3.92
C ASN A 221 -1.43 9.10 3.13
N ILE A 222 -1.86 9.04 1.88
CA ILE A 222 -1.38 8.07 0.90
C ILE A 222 -0.71 8.85 -0.23
N ASP A 223 0.61 8.69 -0.39
CA ASP A 223 1.34 9.43 -1.42
C ASP A 223 1.06 8.86 -2.82
N ARG A 224 1.19 7.54 -3.01
CA ARG A 224 1.00 6.91 -4.32
C ARG A 224 0.18 5.63 -4.26
N ILE A 225 -0.79 5.54 -5.15
CA ILE A 225 -1.50 4.32 -5.50
C ILE A 225 -1.13 3.97 -6.94
N GLU A 226 -0.50 2.83 -7.14
CA GLU A 226 0.05 2.38 -8.41
C GLU A 226 -0.50 0.99 -8.75
N ILE A 227 -1.33 0.89 -9.79
CA ILE A 227 -1.96 -0.37 -10.23
C ILE A 227 -1.46 -0.71 -11.65
N GLY A 228 -0.87 -1.89 -11.81
CA GLY A 228 -0.44 -2.42 -13.10
C GLY A 228 0.83 -1.78 -13.69
N VAL A 229 1.75 -1.30 -12.86
CA VAL A 229 3.05 -0.70 -13.27
C VAL A 229 3.99 -1.64 -14.05
N SER A 230 3.62 -2.91 -14.25
CA SER A 230 4.42 -3.91 -14.97
C SER A 230 4.23 -3.92 -16.49
N GLY A 231 3.65 -2.87 -17.07
CA GLY A 231 3.43 -2.73 -18.52
C GLY A 231 2.29 -3.59 -19.10
N VAL A 232 1.55 -4.30 -18.26
CA VAL A 232 0.30 -4.98 -18.63
C VAL A 232 -0.84 -4.17 -18.03
N PRO A 233 -1.86 -3.77 -18.82
CA PRO A 233 -3.01 -3.04 -18.30
C PRO A 233 -3.71 -3.80 -17.18
N ARG A 234 -3.94 -3.12 -16.06
CA ARG A 234 -4.66 -3.66 -14.89
C ARG A 234 -5.68 -2.67 -14.40
N ASN A 235 -6.75 -3.23 -13.83
CA ASN A 235 -7.91 -2.45 -13.48
C ASN A 235 -8.00 -2.25 -11.96
N LEU A 236 -8.48 -1.07 -11.59
CA LEU A 236 -8.94 -0.76 -10.25
C LEU A 236 -10.47 -0.75 -10.26
N THR A 237 -11.10 -1.57 -9.43
CA THR A 237 -12.57 -1.66 -9.33
C THR A 237 -13.09 -1.44 -7.91
N GLY A 238 -12.19 -1.35 -6.92
CA GLY A 238 -12.53 -0.96 -5.56
C GLY A 238 -12.55 0.56 -5.39
N PRO A 239 -13.27 1.07 -4.38
CA PRO A 239 -13.38 2.51 -4.12
C PRO A 239 -12.06 3.09 -3.58
N ILE A 240 -11.89 4.40 -3.81
CA ILE A 240 -10.84 5.22 -3.21
C ILE A 240 -11.48 6.29 -2.34
N GLN A 241 -11.05 6.44 -1.08
CA GLN A 241 -11.61 7.41 -0.16
C GLN A 241 -10.55 8.13 0.68
N ALA A 242 -10.63 9.45 0.82
CA ALA A 242 -9.82 10.28 1.70
C ALA A 242 -10.71 11.19 2.56
N PHE A 243 -10.85 10.89 3.86
CA PHE A 243 -11.79 11.61 4.74
C PHE A 243 -11.20 12.85 5.40
N ALA A 244 -10.07 12.71 6.09
CA ALA A 244 -9.33 13.82 6.68
C ALA A 244 -7.84 13.81 6.29
N GLY A 245 -7.35 12.70 5.73
CA GLY A 245 -6.05 12.64 5.08
C GLY A 245 -6.12 13.00 3.60
N THR A 246 -5.02 12.77 2.90
CA THR A 246 -4.89 13.08 1.46
C THR A 246 -4.51 11.85 0.64
N ILE A 247 -4.86 11.89 -0.64
CA ILE A 247 -4.37 10.96 -1.66
C ILE A 247 -3.70 11.81 -2.73
N ASN A 248 -2.37 11.70 -2.83
CA ASN A 248 -1.60 12.54 -3.73
C ASN A 248 -1.70 12.05 -5.18
N LEU A 249 -1.32 10.80 -5.45
CA LEU A 249 -1.27 10.21 -6.80
C LEU A 249 -2.06 8.91 -6.90
N VAL A 250 -2.89 8.79 -7.94
CA VAL A 250 -3.53 7.54 -8.38
C VAL A 250 -3.14 7.27 -9.83
N THR A 251 -2.39 6.20 -10.07
CA THR A 251 -1.99 5.75 -11.41
C THR A 251 -2.45 4.32 -11.63
N VAL A 252 -3.24 4.10 -12.69
CA VAL A 252 -3.75 2.79 -13.08
C VAL A 252 -3.41 2.56 -14.54
N SER A 253 -2.74 1.45 -14.88
CA SER A 253 -2.33 1.18 -16.26
C SER A 253 -3.46 0.69 -17.18
N GLY A 254 -4.62 0.36 -16.61
CA GLY A 254 -5.85 0.04 -17.32
C GLY A 254 -6.98 0.96 -16.87
N SER A 255 -8.19 0.42 -16.75
CA SER A 255 -9.38 1.21 -16.42
C SER A 255 -9.57 1.36 -14.90
N ILE A 256 -10.03 2.54 -14.47
CA ILE A 256 -10.65 2.72 -13.15
C ILE A 256 -12.14 2.51 -13.32
N GLY A 257 -12.67 1.43 -12.73
CA GLY A 257 -14.07 1.02 -12.83
C GLY A 257 -14.44 0.39 -14.16
N SER A 258 -15.75 0.27 -14.39
CA SER A 258 -16.34 -0.09 -15.67
C SER A 258 -17.61 0.72 -15.92
N VAL A 259 -18.09 0.79 -17.16
CA VAL A 259 -19.34 1.50 -17.51
C VAL A 259 -20.53 1.01 -16.66
N SER A 260 -20.60 -0.29 -16.35
CA SER A 260 -21.67 -0.87 -15.54
C SER A 260 -21.47 -0.68 -14.03
N THR A 261 -20.22 -0.46 -13.61
CA THR A 261 -19.82 -0.41 -12.21
C THR A 261 -18.80 0.71 -12.01
N PRO A 262 -19.26 1.98 -11.98
CA PRO A 262 -18.38 3.10 -11.72
C PRO A 262 -17.72 3.00 -10.34
N VAL A 263 -16.45 3.37 -10.26
CA VAL A 263 -15.71 3.44 -9.00
C VAL A 263 -15.99 4.77 -8.31
N ASN A 264 -16.22 4.75 -7.01
CA ASN A 264 -16.30 5.97 -6.21
C ASN A 264 -14.89 6.41 -5.81
N ILE A 265 -14.52 7.65 -6.17
CA ILE A 265 -13.31 8.31 -5.71
C ILE A 265 -13.73 9.54 -4.91
N LYS A 266 -13.58 9.49 -3.58
CA LYS A 266 -14.03 10.57 -2.70
C LYS A 266 -12.86 11.15 -1.92
N SER A 267 -12.81 12.47 -1.79
CA SER A 267 -11.79 13.15 -1.01
C SER A 267 -12.39 14.38 -0.31
N ALA A 268 -12.01 14.62 0.94
CA ALA A 268 -12.24 15.92 1.59
C ALA A 268 -11.07 16.89 1.37
N GLY A 269 -9.98 16.43 0.77
CA GLY A 269 -8.82 17.24 0.40
C GLY A 269 -8.62 17.29 -1.10
N ASN A 270 -7.49 17.87 -1.50
CA ASN A 270 -7.05 17.82 -2.90
C ASN A 270 -6.69 16.39 -3.30
N ILE A 271 -6.99 16.04 -4.54
CA ILE A 271 -6.35 14.92 -5.24
C ILE A 271 -5.41 15.55 -6.26
N ASN A 272 -4.11 15.33 -6.11
CA ASN A 272 -3.16 16.04 -6.98
C ASN A 272 -3.15 15.41 -8.37
N GLN A 273 -3.18 14.09 -8.48
CA GLN A 273 -3.14 13.42 -9.79
C GLN A 273 -3.99 12.14 -9.84
N ILE A 274 -4.76 12.00 -10.91
CA ILE A 274 -5.41 10.75 -11.32
C ILE A 274 -5.04 10.47 -12.79
N VAL A 275 -4.47 9.30 -13.05
CA VAL A 275 -4.08 8.84 -14.38
C VAL A 275 -4.58 7.41 -14.58
N ALA A 276 -5.31 7.19 -15.67
CA ALA A 276 -5.79 5.86 -16.07
C ALA A 276 -5.82 5.71 -17.60
N ASP A 277 -5.97 4.50 -18.14
CA ASP A 277 -6.28 4.33 -19.56
C ASP A 277 -7.70 4.83 -19.85
N GLU A 278 -8.66 4.41 -19.03
CA GLU A 278 -10.06 4.83 -19.02
C GLU A 278 -10.52 5.17 -17.60
N LEU A 279 -11.48 6.09 -17.50
CA LEU A 279 -12.11 6.48 -16.25
C LEU A 279 -13.60 6.19 -16.29
N HIS A 280 -14.05 5.24 -15.47
CA HIS A 280 -15.44 4.99 -15.17
C HIS A 280 -15.65 5.22 -13.68
N ALA A 281 -15.80 6.48 -13.29
CA ALA A 281 -15.74 6.87 -11.89
C ALA A 281 -16.66 8.05 -11.54
N ASP A 282 -17.14 8.03 -10.31
CA ASP A 282 -17.77 9.16 -9.65
C ASP A 282 -16.74 9.78 -8.71
N ILE A 283 -16.19 10.92 -9.12
CA ILE A 283 -15.14 11.66 -8.43
C ILE A 283 -15.79 12.81 -7.66
N ASP A 284 -15.62 12.86 -6.34
CA ASP A 284 -16.15 13.91 -5.48
C ASP A 284 -15.09 14.40 -4.48
N THR A 285 -14.58 15.60 -4.69
CA THR A 285 -13.60 16.25 -3.78
C THR A 285 -14.26 17.19 -2.77
N ARG A 286 -15.59 17.19 -2.70
CA ARG A 286 -16.39 18.01 -1.78
C ARG A 286 -16.92 17.21 -0.59
N LEU A 287 -16.29 16.07 -0.31
CA LEU A 287 -16.74 15.18 0.75
C LEU A 287 -16.89 15.96 2.07
N SER A 288 -18.07 15.87 2.68
CA SER A 288 -18.42 16.60 3.91
C SER A 288 -18.36 18.13 3.79
N GLY A 289 -18.60 18.69 2.61
CA GLY A 289 -18.60 20.13 2.36
C GLY A 289 -17.21 20.74 2.22
N ALA A 290 -16.20 19.90 1.98
CA ALA A 290 -14.83 20.36 1.83
C ALA A 290 -14.58 21.10 0.52
N GLN A 291 -13.47 21.84 0.47
CA GLN A 291 -13.02 22.64 -0.68
C GLN A 291 -11.87 21.96 -1.44
N GLY A 292 -11.97 20.64 -1.64
CA GLY A 292 -10.93 19.87 -2.33
C GLY A 292 -10.93 20.13 -3.84
N GLY A 293 -9.74 20.20 -4.45
CA GLY A 293 -9.58 20.37 -5.90
C GLY A 293 -8.84 19.21 -6.58
N ILE A 294 -8.73 19.29 -7.90
CA ILE A 294 -7.91 18.39 -8.73
C ILE A 294 -6.87 19.21 -9.50
N GLN A 295 -5.62 18.77 -9.53
CA GLN A 295 -4.55 19.42 -10.31
C GLN A 295 -4.27 18.72 -11.64
N PHE A 296 -4.45 17.39 -11.69
CA PHE A 296 -4.18 16.59 -12.87
C PHE A 296 -5.18 15.43 -12.98
N LEU A 297 -5.94 15.40 -14.07
CA LEU A 297 -6.85 14.31 -14.40
C LEU A 297 -6.59 13.89 -15.83
N ARG A 298 -6.18 12.64 -16.06
CA ARG A 298 -5.83 12.20 -17.40
C ARG A 298 -6.33 10.79 -17.70
N THR A 299 -7.00 10.63 -18.84
CA THR A 299 -7.08 9.36 -19.55
C THR A 299 -5.99 9.29 -20.62
N THR A 300 -5.34 8.12 -20.77
CA THR A 300 -4.24 7.96 -21.74
C THR A 300 -4.72 7.42 -23.08
N GLY A 301 -5.79 6.61 -23.07
CA GLY A 301 -6.25 5.84 -24.22
C GLY A 301 -5.19 4.89 -24.79
N ALA A 302 -4.26 4.39 -23.96
CA ALA A 302 -3.13 3.58 -24.45
C ALA A 302 -3.57 2.22 -25.01
N THR A 303 -4.65 1.64 -24.48
CA THR A 303 -5.16 0.32 -24.92
C THR A 303 -6.57 0.34 -25.50
N THR A 304 -7.36 1.36 -25.19
CA THR A 304 -8.75 1.57 -25.61
C THR A 304 -8.99 3.08 -25.75
N PRO A 305 -10.12 3.54 -26.35
CA PRO A 305 -10.44 4.96 -26.35
C PRO A 305 -10.47 5.49 -24.91
N GLY A 306 -9.65 6.49 -24.59
CA GLY A 306 -9.48 6.97 -23.22
C GLY A 306 -10.68 7.76 -22.70
N ASN A 307 -11.80 7.08 -22.50
CA ASN A 307 -13.08 7.68 -22.19
C ASN A 307 -13.18 8.04 -20.71
N PHE A 308 -13.98 9.07 -20.43
CA PHE A 308 -14.42 9.39 -19.07
C PHE A 308 -15.95 9.29 -18.97
N THR A 309 -16.44 8.36 -18.16
CA THR A 309 -17.87 8.19 -17.83
C THR A 309 -18.09 8.28 -16.32
N GLY A 310 -19.23 8.80 -15.89
CA GLY A 310 -19.59 8.95 -14.48
C GLY A 310 -19.77 10.41 -14.10
N SER A 311 -19.06 10.88 -13.09
CA SER A 311 -19.16 12.28 -12.66
C SER A 311 -17.86 12.82 -12.08
N LEU A 312 -17.68 14.14 -12.21
CA LEU A 312 -16.65 14.90 -11.51
C LEU A 312 -17.34 16.05 -10.78
N ASN A 313 -17.26 16.04 -9.46
CA ASN A 313 -17.75 17.08 -8.58
C ASN A 313 -16.56 17.62 -7.78
N THR A 314 -16.07 18.81 -8.13
CA THR A 314 -14.89 19.38 -7.50
C THR A 314 -15.09 20.83 -7.12
N TRP A 315 -14.38 21.29 -6.08
CA TRP A 315 -14.37 22.70 -5.75
C TRP A 315 -13.69 23.51 -6.84
N ARG A 316 -12.53 23.04 -7.33
CA ARG A 316 -11.73 23.73 -8.35
C ARG A 316 -10.84 22.78 -9.12
N LEU A 317 -10.42 23.22 -10.31
CA LEU A 317 -9.28 22.67 -11.02
C LEU A 317 -8.14 23.69 -10.93
N PHE A 318 -7.03 23.36 -10.29
CA PHE A 318 -6.08 24.40 -9.84
C PHE A 318 -4.62 24.13 -10.21
N GLN A 319 -3.85 25.21 -10.42
CA GLN A 319 -2.40 25.13 -10.62
C GLN A 319 -1.73 24.94 -9.26
N GLY A 320 -1.51 23.69 -8.87
CA GLY A 320 -0.74 23.37 -7.67
C GLY A 320 0.72 23.05 -7.97
N GLY A 321 1.36 22.26 -7.09
CA GLY A 321 2.77 21.89 -7.18
C GLY A 321 3.12 20.83 -8.24
N VAL A 322 2.15 20.42 -9.08
CA VAL A 322 2.36 19.44 -10.15
C VAL A 322 2.89 20.12 -11.42
N SER A 323 3.88 19.50 -12.07
CA SER A 323 4.36 19.95 -13.38
C SER A 323 3.32 19.67 -14.46
N ASN A 324 2.96 20.70 -15.25
CA ASN A 324 1.96 20.62 -16.32
C ASN A 324 0.57 20.14 -15.85
N PRO A 325 -0.06 20.87 -14.90
CA PRO A 325 -1.41 20.52 -14.42
C PRO A 325 -2.42 20.68 -15.57
N GLN A 326 -3.31 19.71 -15.75
CA GLN A 326 -4.31 19.69 -16.82
C GLN A 326 -5.42 18.67 -16.54
N MET A 327 -6.58 18.89 -17.13
CA MET A 327 -7.60 17.86 -17.32
C MET A 327 -7.59 17.45 -18.79
N LEU A 328 -7.16 16.22 -19.09
CA LEU A 328 -7.07 15.68 -20.45
C LEU A 328 -7.87 14.39 -20.55
N ILE A 329 -8.93 14.40 -21.36
CA ILE A 329 -9.70 13.19 -21.70
C ILE A 329 -9.35 12.80 -23.14
N ALA A 330 -8.58 11.74 -23.34
CA ALA A 330 -8.11 11.32 -24.66
C ALA A 330 -9.22 10.84 -25.61
N GLY A 331 -10.34 10.33 -25.07
CA GLY A 331 -11.51 9.87 -25.82
C GLY A 331 -12.75 10.72 -25.53
N ASP A 332 -13.92 10.07 -25.53
CA ASP A 332 -15.20 10.71 -25.26
C ASP A 332 -15.38 11.02 -23.78
N MET A 333 -15.99 12.17 -23.49
CA MET A 333 -16.45 12.53 -22.15
C MET A 333 -17.97 12.38 -22.06
N ASN A 334 -18.42 11.29 -21.42
CA ASN A 334 -19.81 11.05 -21.05
C ASN A 334 -19.94 11.07 -19.51
N ALA A 335 -19.48 12.15 -18.91
CA ALA A 335 -19.49 12.37 -17.48
C ALA A 335 -20.11 13.74 -17.14
N ALA A 336 -20.88 13.80 -16.05
CA ALA A 336 -21.38 15.07 -15.52
C ALA A 336 -20.25 15.77 -14.74
N VAL A 337 -19.83 16.95 -15.18
CA VAL A 337 -18.73 17.72 -14.57
C VAL A 337 -19.30 18.98 -13.92
N THR A 338 -19.10 19.12 -12.62
CA THR A 338 -19.44 20.30 -11.82
C THR A 338 -18.19 20.81 -11.10
N ILE A 339 -17.85 22.07 -11.35
CA ILE A 339 -16.72 22.78 -10.75
C ILE A 339 -17.28 24.01 -10.07
N ASP A 340 -17.25 24.05 -8.73
CA ASP A 340 -17.98 25.07 -7.96
C ASP A 340 -17.31 26.46 -8.01
N GLN A 341 -15.99 26.52 -8.17
CA GLN A 341 -15.18 27.74 -8.25
C GLN A 341 -14.42 27.81 -9.59
N SER A 342 -13.09 27.89 -9.53
CA SER A 342 -12.21 28.23 -10.63
C SER A 342 -11.75 27.03 -11.45
N VAL A 343 -11.52 27.30 -12.72
CA VAL A 343 -10.74 26.44 -13.63
C VAL A 343 -9.46 27.19 -13.99
N GLU A 344 -8.37 26.83 -13.30
CA GLU A 344 -7.05 27.42 -13.44
C GLU A 344 -6.11 26.53 -14.27
N ILE A 345 -6.56 25.37 -14.75
CA ILE A 345 -5.76 24.44 -15.56
C ILE A 345 -6.42 24.23 -16.92
N PRO A 346 -5.67 23.93 -17.99
CA PRO A 346 -6.25 23.60 -19.28
C PRO A 346 -7.20 22.39 -19.19
N VAL A 347 -8.31 22.44 -19.92
CA VAL A 347 -9.22 21.31 -20.10
C VAL A 347 -9.29 20.96 -21.58
N GLU A 348 -8.92 19.73 -21.90
CA GLU A 348 -8.92 19.18 -23.26
C GLU A 348 -9.71 17.87 -23.30
N ILE A 349 -10.63 17.78 -24.24
CA ILE A 349 -11.40 16.57 -24.55
C ILE A 349 -11.13 16.23 -26.01
N GLY A 350 -10.46 15.10 -26.24
CA GLY A 350 -10.04 14.65 -27.57
C GLY A 350 -11.18 14.05 -28.40
N GLY A 351 -12.24 13.56 -27.75
CA GLY A 351 -13.47 13.07 -28.37
C GLY A 351 -14.67 13.98 -28.13
N SER A 352 -15.86 13.40 -28.26
CA SER A 352 -17.11 14.13 -28.06
C SER A 352 -17.44 14.33 -26.57
N ALA A 353 -17.98 15.49 -26.22
CA ALA A 353 -18.50 15.79 -24.90
C ALA A 353 -20.04 15.66 -24.87
N TYR A 354 -20.54 14.62 -24.20
CA TYR A 354 -21.98 14.33 -24.09
C TYR A 354 -22.56 14.69 -22.70
N GLY A 355 -21.70 14.88 -21.71
CA GLY A 355 -22.11 15.22 -20.34
C GLY A 355 -22.35 16.71 -20.12
N ALA A 356 -23.07 17.03 -19.05
CA ALA A 356 -23.23 18.42 -18.60
C ALA A 356 -21.91 18.92 -18.01
N LEU A 357 -21.52 20.15 -18.38
CA LEU A 357 -20.42 20.88 -17.78
C LEU A 357 -20.97 22.14 -17.10
N SER A 358 -20.75 22.25 -15.79
CA SER A 358 -21.12 23.42 -14.99
C SER A 358 -19.87 23.97 -14.30
N ILE A 359 -19.59 25.26 -14.52
CA ILE A 359 -18.49 26.00 -13.89
C ILE A 359 -19.13 27.18 -13.16
N GLY A 360 -18.99 27.20 -11.83
CA GLY A 360 -19.58 28.22 -10.97
C GLY A 360 -18.76 29.51 -10.86
N GLY A 361 -17.45 29.42 -11.05
CA GLY A 361 -16.52 30.56 -10.92
C GLY A 361 -15.77 30.90 -12.21
N ASP A 362 -14.57 31.45 -12.07
CA ASP A 362 -13.79 32.00 -13.18
C ASP A 362 -13.14 30.91 -14.05
N LEU A 363 -13.10 31.16 -15.35
CA LEU A 363 -12.38 30.36 -16.35
C LEU A 363 -11.08 31.11 -16.71
N GLU A 364 -9.95 30.69 -16.15
CA GLU A 364 -8.66 31.37 -16.36
C GLU A 364 -7.84 30.76 -17.52
N HIS A 365 -8.21 29.55 -17.96
CA HIS A 365 -7.49 28.81 -18.99
C HIS A 365 -8.38 28.34 -20.14
N LEU A 366 -7.73 27.96 -21.25
CA LEU A 366 -8.39 27.48 -22.46
C LEU A 366 -9.18 26.20 -22.17
N PHE A 367 -10.42 26.18 -22.67
CA PHE A 367 -11.28 25.00 -22.73
C PHE A 367 -11.41 24.58 -24.19
N SER A 368 -11.02 23.34 -24.53
CA SER A 368 -11.06 22.82 -25.90
C SER A 368 -11.80 21.48 -25.99
N ILE A 369 -12.66 21.35 -27.00
CA ILE A 369 -13.37 20.11 -27.36
C ILE A 369 -13.05 19.84 -28.84
N GLY A 370 -12.48 18.67 -29.11
CA GLY A 370 -12.03 18.21 -30.44
C GLY A 370 -13.13 17.81 -31.40
#